data_AF-A0A974TF20-F1
#
_entry.id   AF-A0A974TF20-F1
#
_cell.length_a   1.000
_cell.length_b   1.000
_cell.length_c   1.000
_cell.angle_alpha   90.00
_cell.angle_beta   90.00
_cell.angle_gamma   90.00
#
_symmetry.space_group_name_H-M   'P 1'
#
loop_
_entity.id
_entity.type
_entity.pdbx_description
1 polymer ?
#
loop_
_entity_poly.entity_id
_entity_poly.type
_entity_poly.pdbx_seq_one_letter_code
_entity_poly.pdbx_strand_id
1 'polypeptide(L)'
;MMLTHRPFLAGAALVGGTAFAISSAWRGAAAEPRELRIPELIDARSQSQSIPLKAQASHTSFFPEQESRTLGYNGSYLGPTLRVHRGDVEIAVTNSLGEETSIHWNGLLIPGELDR
;
A
#
# COMPACT_ATOMS: atom_id res chain seq x y z
N MET A 1 -30.86 -45.28 55.29
CA MET A 1 -29.79 -44.28 55.44
C MET A 1 -29.67 -43.54 54.11
N MET A 2 -29.95 -42.24 54.12
CA MET A 2 -30.22 -41.41 52.94
C MET A 2 -28.94 -41.18 52.12
N LEU A 3 -28.97 -41.48 50.82
CA LEU A 3 -27.91 -41.07 49.89
C LEU A 3 -28.25 -39.67 49.38
N THR A 4 -27.40 -38.71 49.74
CA THR A 4 -27.50 -37.29 49.39
C THR A 4 -27.26 -37.08 47.89
N HIS A 5 -28.24 -36.53 47.19
CA HIS A 5 -28.07 -36.03 45.82
C HIS A 5 -27.46 -34.61 45.88
N ARG A 6 -26.22 -34.44 45.37
CA ARG A 6 -25.53 -33.21 44.84
C ARG A 6 -24.05 -33.20 45.25
N PRO A 7 -23.10 -32.95 44.32
CA PRO A 7 -23.15 -31.77 43.45
C PRO A 7 -22.79 -32.07 41.97
N PHE A 8 -23.70 -31.75 41.05
CA PHE A 8 -23.45 -31.78 39.59
C PHE A 8 -23.28 -30.38 38.98
N LEU A 9 -22.93 -29.37 39.78
CA LEU A 9 -22.83 -27.97 39.29
C LEU A 9 -21.49 -27.34 39.64
N ALA A 10 -20.39 -27.97 39.23
CA ALA A 10 -19.07 -27.34 39.26
C ALA A 10 -18.29 -27.45 37.93
N GLY A 11 -18.79 -28.20 36.94
CA GLY A 11 -18.07 -28.43 35.67
C GLY A 11 -18.39 -27.47 34.52
N ALA A 12 -19.56 -26.82 34.52
CA ALA A 12 -20.01 -26.04 33.36
C ALA A 12 -19.39 -24.63 33.26
N ALA A 13 -18.90 -24.06 34.36
CA ALA A 13 -18.36 -22.71 34.37
C ALA A 13 -16.96 -22.61 33.71
N LEU A 14 -16.13 -23.66 33.82
CA LEU A 14 -14.76 -23.65 33.28
C LEU A 14 -14.73 -23.84 31.75
N VAL A 15 -15.66 -24.61 31.16
CA VAL A 15 -15.72 -24.80 29.71
C VAL A 15 -16.34 -23.58 29.01
N GLY A 16 -17.37 -22.95 29.59
CA GLY A 16 -17.96 -21.73 29.05
C GLY A 16 -17.01 -20.53 29.09
N GLY A 17 -16.30 -20.33 30.22
CA GLY A 17 -15.34 -19.24 30.36
C GLY A 17 -14.10 -19.38 29.46
N THR A 18 -13.61 -20.60 29.27
CA THR A 18 -12.49 -20.87 28.35
C THR A 18 -12.91 -20.70 26.89
N ALA A 19 -14.05 -21.24 26.47
CA ALA A 19 -14.54 -21.05 25.10
C ALA A 19 -14.78 -19.56 24.76
N PHE A 20 -15.26 -18.77 25.72
CA PHE A 20 -15.45 -17.32 25.53
C PHE A 20 -14.11 -16.57 25.43
N ALA A 21 -13.14 -16.89 26.30
CA ALA A 21 -11.81 -16.29 26.28
C ALA A 21 -11.01 -16.64 25.01
N ILE A 22 -11.16 -17.87 24.51
CA ILE A 22 -10.56 -18.28 23.24
C ILE A 22 -11.25 -17.53 22.09
N SER A 23 -12.59 -17.37 22.08
CA SER A 23 -13.26 -16.62 21.00
C SER A 23 -12.87 -15.14 20.90
N SER A 24 -12.53 -14.49 22.02
CA SER A 24 -12.01 -13.12 22.03
C SER A 24 -10.57 -13.02 21.54
N ALA A 25 -9.75 -14.04 21.75
CA ALA A 25 -8.36 -14.06 21.33
C ALA A 25 -8.18 -14.27 19.81
N TRP A 26 -9.20 -14.80 19.13
CA TRP A 26 -9.21 -15.02 17.67
C TRP A 26 -9.93 -13.92 16.90
N ARG A 27 -10.54 -12.94 17.57
CA ARG A 27 -10.90 -11.67 16.94
C ARG A 27 -9.59 -10.91 16.71
N GLY A 28 -8.94 -11.20 15.58
CA GLY A 28 -7.90 -10.33 15.06
C GLY A 28 -8.47 -8.90 15.06
N ALA A 29 -7.74 -7.96 15.65
CA ALA A 29 -8.12 -6.56 15.61
C ALA A 29 -8.36 -6.20 14.15
N ALA A 30 -9.60 -5.82 13.81
CA ALA A 30 -9.89 -5.32 12.48
C ALA A 30 -8.97 -4.11 12.27
N ALA A 31 -8.14 -4.15 11.23
CA ALA A 31 -7.31 -3.00 10.91
C ALA A 31 -8.23 -1.80 10.68
N GLU A 32 -7.99 -0.72 11.40
CA GLU A 32 -8.75 0.52 11.22
C GLU A 32 -8.67 0.93 9.74
N PRO A 33 -9.80 1.30 9.11
CA PRO A 33 -9.81 1.70 7.71
C PRO A 33 -8.81 2.83 7.45
N ARG A 34 -7.79 2.56 6.63
CA ARG A 34 -6.82 3.57 6.22
C ARG A 34 -7.36 4.32 5.01
N GLU A 35 -7.31 5.64 5.05
CA GLU A 35 -7.66 6.46 3.90
C GLU A 35 -6.79 6.10 2.69
N LEU A 36 -7.42 6.03 1.52
CA LEU A 36 -6.72 5.74 0.28
C LEU A 36 -5.87 6.95 -0.12
N ARG A 37 -4.55 6.74 -0.24
CA ARG A 37 -3.63 7.77 -0.74
C ARG A 37 -3.78 7.84 -2.27
N ILE A 38 -4.37 8.93 -2.75
CA ILE A 38 -4.47 9.23 -4.18
C ILE A 38 -3.16 9.87 -4.64
N PRO A 39 -2.47 9.33 -5.68
CA PRO A 39 -1.27 9.95 -6.21
C PRO A 39 -1.52 11.36 -6.76
N GLU A 40 -0.51 12.22 -6.66
CA GLU A 40 -0.54 13.57 -7.25
C GLU A 40 -0.82 13.50 -8.75
N LEU A 41 -1.70 14.37 -9.25
CA LEU A 41 -1.98 14.51 -10.67
C LEU A 41 -1.05 15.58 -11.27
N ILE A 42 -0.24 15.19 -12.25
CA ILE A 42 0.55 16.12 -13.06
C ILE A 42 -0.08 16.19 -14.46
N ASP A 43 -0.73 17.31 -14.78
CA ASP A 43 -1.26 17.58 -16.13
C ASP A 43 -0.17 18.25 -16.98
N ALA A 44 0.19 17.64 -18.11
CA ALA A 44 1.21 18.15 -19.01
C ALA A 44 0.95 19.59 -19.45
N ARG A 45 -0.32 20.00 -19.60
CA ARG A 45 -0.68 21.38 -20.00
C ARG A 45 -0.32 22.41 -18.95
N SER A 46 -0.35 22.05 -17.66
CA SER A 46 0.09 22.95 -16.60
C SER A 46 1.61 22.98 -16.44
N GLN A 47 2.32 22.08 -17.13
CA GLN A 47 3.78 21.95 -17.13
C GLN A 47 4.41 22.33 -18.48
N SER A 48 3.74 23.15 -19.30
CA SER A 48 4.24 23.55 -20.63
C SER A 48 4.63 22.35 -21.53
N GLN A 49 3.89 21.24 -21.41
CA GLN A 49 4.14 19.95 -22.09
C GLN A 49 5.48 19.27 -21.73
N SER A 50 6.15 19.66 -20.64
CA SER A 50 7.40 19.02 -20.20
C SER A 50 7.31 18.59 -18.74
N ILE A 51 7.35 17.28 -18.49
CA ILE A 51 7.18 16.69 -17.16
C ILE A 51 8.51 16.09 -16.67
N PRO A 52 9.11 16.62 -15.59
CA PRO A 52 10.26 15.97 -14.97
C PRO A 52 9.80 14.78 -14.12
N LEU A 53 10.42 13.62 -14.32
CA LEU A 53 10.15 12.40 -13.56
C LEU A 53 11.44 11.83 -12.99
N LYS A 54 11.57 11.75 -11.67
CA LYS A 54 12.80 11.31 -11.01
C LYS A 54 12.60 10.02 -10.25
N ALA A 55 13.25 8.95 -10.70
CA ALA A 55 13.33 7.68 -9.98
C ALA A 55 14.26 7.85 -8.76
N GLN A 56 13.79 7.50 -7.57
CA GLN A 56 14.55 7.68 -6.34
C GLN A 56 14.25 6.60 -5.29
N ALA A 57 15.25 6.29 -4.48
CA ALA A 57 15.08 5.47 -3.28
C ALA A 57 14.46 6.32 -2.16
N SER A 58 13.58 5.72 -1.37
CA SER A 58 12.84 6.40 -0.31
C SER A 58 12.35 5.42 0.75
N HIS A 59 11.50 5.90 1.67
CA HIS A 59 10.85 5.09 2.70
C HIS A 59 9.37 5.45 2.79
N THR A 60 8.50 4.46 3.02
CA THR A 60 7.06 4.67 3.22
C THR A 60 6.53 3.77 4.33
N SER A 61 5.81 4.36 5.29
CA SER A 61 4.97 3.63 6.25
C SER A 61 3.69 3.09 5.60
N PHE A 62 3.62 1.77 5.48
CA PHE A 62 2.40 1.04 5.10
C PHE A 62 1.54 0.72 6.32
N PHE A 63 2.19 0.43 7.45
CA PHE A 63 1.55 0.15 8.75
C PHE A 63 2.06 1.15 9.79
N PRO A 64 1.29 1.41 10.86
CA PRO A 64 1.73 2.28 11.95
C PRO A 64 3.10 1.87 12.48
N GLU A 65 3.99 2.86 12.62
CA GLU A 65 5.34 2.69 13.18
C GLU A 65 6.26 1.71 12.41
N GLN A 66 5.89 1.35 11.18
CA GLN A 66 6.63 0.41 10.34
C GLN A 66 7.01 1.04 9.00
N GLU A 67 8.24 1.55 8.94
CA GLU A 67 8.86 2.08 7.72
C GLU A 67 9.38 0.94 6.83
N SER A 68 9.08 1.03 5.54
CA SER A 68 9.62 0.14 4.51
C SER A 68 10.49 0.91 3.54
N ARG A 69 11.65 0.35 3.16
CA ARG A 69 12.42 0.85 2.02
C ARG A 69 11.60 0.71 0.75
N THR A 70 11.50 1.76 -0.03
CA THR A 70 10.68 1.83 -1.25
C THR A 70 11.42 2.57 -2.35
N LEU A 71 10.98 2.36 -3.58
CA LEU A 71 11.36 3.17 -4.73
C LEU A 71 10.13 3.94 -5.22
N GLY A 72 10.35 5.12 -5.80
CA GLY A 72 9.26 5.90 -6.36
C GLY A 72 9.73 6.92 -7.39
N TYR A 73 8.76 7.52 -8.07
CA TYR A 73 8.94 8.63 -8.99
C TYR A 73 8.39 9.90 -8.36
N ASN A 74 9.23 10.93 -8.19
CA ASN A 74 8.85 12.21 -7.56
C ASN A 74 8.21 12.08 -6.15
N GLY A 75 8.33 10.92 -5.50
CA GLY A 75 7.64 10.61 -4.26
C GLY A 75 8.30 9.47 -3.51
N SER A 76 7.71 9.08 -2.39
CA SER A 76 8.27 8.06 -1.51
C SER A 76 7.91 6.62 -1.92
N TYR A 77 6.84 6.44 -2.67
CA TYR A 77 6.37 5.14 -3.16
C TYR A 77 5.46 5.37 -4.37
N LEU A 78 5.54 4.50 -5.38
CA LEU A 78 4.88 4.67 -6.69
C LEU A 78 5.30 5.99 -7.36
N GLY A 79 4.47 6.53 -8.24
CA GLY A 79 4.69 7.80 -8.90
C GLY A 79 3.42 8.63 -8.99
N PRO A 80 3.51 9.86 -9.51
CA PRO A 80 2.34 10.67 -9.82
C PRO A 80 1.47 10.01 -10.91
N THR A 81 0.20 10.41 -10.96
CA THR A 81 -0.65 10.17 -12.12
C THR A 81 -0.32 11.22 -13.17
N LEU A 82 0.24 10.80 -14.31
CA LEU A 82 0.49 11.70 -15.43
C LEU A 82 -0.77 11.80 -16.29
N ARG A 83 -1.19 13.03 -16.58
CA ARG A 83 -2.22 13.32 -17.57
C ARG A 83 -1.58 14.02 -18.76
N VAL A 84 -1.54 13.31 -19.87
CA VAL A 84 -1.06 13.83 -21.15
C VAL A 84 -2.24 14.02 -22.10
N HIS A 85 -2.06 14.91 -23.08
CA HIS A 85 -3.03 15.19 -24.12
C HIS A 85 -2.45 14.79 -25.48
N ARG A 86 -3.32 14.58 -26.47
CA ARG A 86 -2.87 14.28 -27.82
C ARG A 86 -1.97 15.40 -28.34
N GLY A 87 -0.81 15.02 -28.86
CA GLY A 87 0.22 15.92 -29.33
C GLY A 87 1.57 15.52 -28.74
N ASP A 88 2.56 16.38 -28.94
CA ASP A 88 3.90 16.14 -28.41
C ASP A 88 3.95 16.50 -26.92
N VAL A 89 4.64 15.65 -26.16
CA VAL A 89 4.94 15.85 -24.74
C VAL A 89 6.37 15.38 -24.49
N GLU A 90 7.09 16.13 -23.66
CA GLU A 90 8.39 15.73 -23.16
C GLU A 90 8.21 15.16 -21.75
N ILE A 91 8.78 13.98 -21.50
CA ILE A 91 8.89 13.42 -20.15
C ILE A 91 10.38 13.21 -19.86
N ALA A 92 10.95 14.09 -19.05
CA ALA A 92 12.37 14.08 -18.72
C ALA A 92 12.62 13.14 -17.54
N VAL A 93 13.06 11.92 -17.82
CA VAL A 93 13.32 10.90 -16.81
C VAL A 93 14.73 11.03 -16.25
N THR A 94 14.85 11.18 -14.93
CA THR A 94 16.13 11.17 -14.21
C THR A 94 16.22 9.94 -13.31
N ASN A 95 17.23 9.10 -13.51
CA ASN A 95 17.54 8.02 -12.59
C ASN A 95 18.44 8.54 -11.46
N SER A 96 17.92 8.59 -10.24
CA SER A 96 18.68 8.88 -9.01
C SER A 96 18.83 7.65 -8.10
N LEU A 97 18.65 6.45 -8.65
CA LEU A 97 18.94 5.20 -7.98
C LEU A 97 20.43 4.88 -8.05
N GLY A 98 20.89 3.99 -7.17
CA GLY A 98 22.26 3.47 -7.20
C GLY A 98 22.48 2.36 -8.22
N GLU A 99 21.49 2.08 -9.08
CA GLU A 99 21.46 0.99 -10.05
C GLU A 99 20.84 1.44 -11.37
N GLU A 100 21.13 0.72 -12.45
CA GLU A 100 20.51 0.95 -13.75
C GLU A 100 19.01 0.64 -13.70
N THR A 101 18.21 1.44 -14.40
CA THR A 101 16.75 1.25 -14.50
C THR A 101 16.26 1.72 -15.86
N SER A 102 15.07 1.25 -16.25
CA SER A 102 14.38 1.64 -17.47
C SER A 102 12.89 1.86 -17.20
N ILE A 103 12.23 2.60 -18.08
CA ILE A 103 10.78 2.82 -18.01
C ILE A 103 10.13 2.35 -19.31
N HIS A 104 9.10 1.52 -19.19
CA HIS A 104 8.24 1.15 -20.30
C HIS A 104 6.92 1.91 -20.19
N TRP A 105 6.53 2.64 -21.25
CA TRP A 105 5.29 3.41 -21.30
C TRP A 105 4.12 2.50 -21.68
N ASN A 106 3.70 1.66 -20.73
CA ASN A 106 2.71 0.62 -20.97
C ASN A 106 1.41 1.19 -21.59
N GLY A 107 1.14 0.78 -22.83
CA GLY A 107 -0.05 1.17 -23.59
C GLY A 107 0.06 2.49 -24.35
N LEU A 108 1.19 3.18 -24.28
CA LEU A 108 1.41 4.41 -25.05
C LEU A 108 1.82 4.08 -26.49
N LEU A 109 1.21 4.76 -27.46
CA LEU A 109 1.57 4.63 -28.87
C LEU A 109 2.73 5.58 -29.20
N ILE A 110 3.96 5.07 -29.17
CA ILE A 110 5.21 5.80 -29.43
C ILE A 110 6.18 4.96 -30.27
N PRO A 111 7.16 5.58 -30.94
CA PRO A 111 8.31 4.87 -31.51
C PRO A 111 9.04 4.05 -30.43
N GLY A 112 9.56 2.88 -30.81
CA GLY A 112 10.22 1.97 -29.86
C GLY A 112 11.52 2.52 -29.27
N GLU A 113 12.13 3.52 -29.92
CA GLU A 113 13.30 4.22 -29.41
C GLU A 113 13.00 5.06 -28.16
N LEU A 114 11.73 5.43 -27.93
CA LEU A 114 11.28 6.25 -26.81
C LEU A 114 10.73 5.43 -25.63
N ASP A 115 10.76 4.09 -25.71
CA ASP A 115 10.08 3.18 -24.78
C ASP A 115 11.04 2.49 -23.77
N ARG A 116 12.08 3.20 -23.33
CA ARG A 116 13.11 2.66 -22.40
C ARG A 116 13.82 3.76 -21.62
#